data_AF-A0A7V2U7Y7-F1
#
_entry.id   AF-A0A7V2U7Y7-F1
#
_cell.length_a   1.000
_cell.length_b   1.000
_cell.length_c   1.000
_cell.angle_alpha   90.00
_cell.angle_beta   90.00
_cell.angle_gamma   90.00
#
_symmetry.space_group_name_H-M   'P 1'
#
loop_
_entity.id
_entity.type
_entity.pdbx_description
1 polymer ?
#
loop_
_entity_poly.entity_id
_entity_poly.type
_entity_poly.pdbx_seq_one_letter_code
_entity_poly.pdbx_strand_id
1 'polypeptide(L)'
;MSTLDIRVEPLEGVERGVVVNLDGALDQPTRDLYLSKFKALLAEGSVRCVLNMERVSYANSTAIGDLVNQFDLFREAGGDLVLLNPQQKVYMIIETVGLDNVLPIFKSLDDARAHLSATRGSATAAPAAPQAAPVAAPAVAPAAAGAPAAQAAPVAGAVPHVAFPLRAECSGCAVTLEFGQAGRFRCPRCGTLYGVDASGRATATRPRGPFPIEFAIPCESRALKAFAQFISSLPGWSGYTELERDRLEGAMAEVCDTILQRAYDGNKDTLFHAFAVCRDDELVVRIVDHGKPLSAAAFQGPAAHFSEFEYRPHPTRGNSLRIVKRAGK
;
A
#
# COMPACT_ATOMS: atom_id res chain seq x y z
N MET A 1 -0.06 24.68 6.49
CA MET A 1 -0.36 23.79 7.64
C MET A 1 -1.58 22.98 7.24
N SER A 2 -1.48 21.65 7.28
CA SER A 2 -2.63 20.77 7.04
C SER A 2 -3.62 20.98 8.19
N THR A 3 -4.87 21.32 7.89
CA THR A 3 -5.95 21.47 8.87
C THR A 3 -6.98 20.37 8.64
N LEU A 4 -7.69 19.99 9.70
CA LEU A 4 -8.78 19.03 9.65
C LEU A 4 -9.89 19.53 10.57
N ASP A 5 -11.05 19.82 9.98
CA ASP A 5 -12.30 20.05 10.71
C ASP A 5 -13.07 18.72 10.75
N ILE A 6 -13.57 18.36 11.93
CA ILE A 6 -14.34 17.13 12.14
C ILE A 6 -15.67 17.49 12.75
N ARG A 7 -16.75 17.26 11.99
CA ARG A 7 -18.12 17.41 12.48
C ARG A 7 -18.76 16.05 12.62
N VAL A 8 -19.48 15.86 13.72
CA VAL A 8 -20.15 14.60 14.02
C VAL A 8 -21.64 14.89 14.15
N GLU A 9 -22.44 14.13 13.42
CA GLU A 9 -23.89 14.22 13.40
C GLU A 9 -24.49 12.85 13.67
N PRO A 10 -25.64 12.77 14.37
CA PRO A 10 -26.36 11.50 14.52
C PRO A 10 -26.78 10.95 13.14
N LEU A 11 -26.62 9.65 12.93
CA LEU A 11 -27.12 9.00 11.72
C LEU A 11 -28.59 8.63 11.91
N GLU A 12 -29.49 9.41 11.31
CA GLU A 12 -30.93 9.16 11.37
C GLU A 12 -31.26 7.72 10.91
N GLY A 13 -32.15 7.05 11.64
CA GLY A 13 -32.59 5.69 11.35
C GLY A 13 -31.60 4.58 11.78
N VAL A 14 -30.42 4.91 12.31
CA VAL A 14 -29.41 3.93 12.76
C VAL A 14 -29.12 4.09 14.25
N GLU A 15 -29.51 3.09 15.03
CA GLU A 15 -29.22 3.07 16.47
C GLU A 15 -27.70 3.03 16.71
N ARG A 16 -27.19 3.87 17.63
CA ARG A 16 -25.74 4.03 17.90
C ARG A 16 -24.93 4.39 16.64
N GLY A 17 -25.60 5.06 15.68
CA GLY A 17 -25.05 5.47 14.39
C GLY A 17 -24.65 6.94 14.36
N VAL A 18 -23.52 7.25 13.74
CA VAL A 18 -23.03 8.61 13.52
C VAL A 18 -22.51 8.80 12.09
N VAL A 19 -22.62 10.02 11.59
CA VAL A 19 -21.92 10.51 10.41
C VAL A 19 -20.79 11.42 10.85
N VAL A 20 -19.57 11.12 10.43
CA VAL A 20 -18.38 11.93 10.70
C VAL A 20 -17.99 12.60 9.39
N ASN A 21 -18.18 13.91 9.31
CA ASN A 21 -17.81 14.73 8.17
C ASN A 21 -16.38 15.26 8.36
N LEU A 22 -15.49 14.89 7.44
CA LEU A 22 -14.10 15.34 7.42
C LEU A 22 -13.90 16.41 6.36
N ASP A 23 -13.30 17.54 6.75
CA ASP A 23 -12.93 18.62 5.85
C ASP A 23 -11.48 19.02 6.05
N GLY A 24 -10.65 18.88 5.02
CA GLY A 24 -9.23 19.20 5.06
C GLY A 24 -8.34 18.04 4.64
N ALA A 25 -7.32 17.72 5.45
CA ALA A 25 -6.34 16.68 5.13
C ALA A 25 -6.12 15.71 6.29
N LEU A 26 -6.06 14.42 5.96
CA LEU A 26 -5.68 13.35 6.88
C LEU A 26 -4.17 13.11 6.78
N ASP A 27 -3.42 13.76 7.66
CA ASP A 27 -1.97 13.77 7.62
C ASP A 27 -1.42 13.79 9.05
N GLN A 28 -0.10 13.68 9.22
CA GLN A 28 0.53 13.61 10.53
C GLN A 28 0.10 14.72 11.52
N PRO A 29 -0.06 16.00 11.11
CA PRO A 29 -0.48 17.07 12.01
C PRO A 29 -1.93 16.97 12.50
N THR A 30 -2.80 16.28 11.76
CA THR A 30 -4.23 16.17 12.06
C THR A 30 -4.60 14.82 12.68
N ARG A 31 -3.62 13.91 12.77
CA ARG A 31 -3.75 12.54 13.25
C ARG A 31 -4.27 12.45 14.69
N ASP A 32 -3.67 13.19 15.62
CA ASP A 32 -4.06 13.09 17.04
C ASP A 32 -5.49 13.58 17.27
N LEU A 33 -5.89 14.65 16.56
CA LEU A 33 -7.27 15.14 16.55
C LEU A 33 -8.23 14.08 16.01
N TYR A 34 -7.88 13.46 14.89
CA TYR A 34 -8.67 12.38 14.28
C TYR A 34 -8.82 11.17 15.23
N LEU A 35 -7.71 10.63 15.75
CA LEU A 35 -7.71 9.45 16.62
C LEU A 35 -8.43 9.70 17.95
N SER A 36 -8.21 10.85 18.58
CA SER A 36 -8.89 11.20 19.83
C SER A 36 -10.40 11.32 19.65
N LYS A 37 -10.85 11.87 18.52
CA LYS A 37 -12.28 12.00 18.20
C LYS A 37 -12.94 10.63 18.02
N PHE A 38 -12.33 9.73 17.26
CA PHE A 38 -12.87 8.37 17.07
C PHE A 38 -12.90 7.56 18.36
N LYS A 39 -11.86 7.70 19.20
CA LYS A 39 -11.84 7.09 20.54
C LYS A 39 -12.99 7.60 21.41
N ALA A 40 -13.30 8.90 21.36
CA ALA A 40 -14.44 9.47 22.08
C ALA A 40 -15.78 8.91 21.58
N LEU A 41 -15.96 8.78 20.26
CA LEU A 41 -17.19 8.21 19.67
C LEU A 41 -17.47 6.78 20.17
N LEU A 42 -16.43 5.92 20.19
CA LEU A 42 -16.56 4.56 20.71
C LEU A 42 -16.87 4.54 22.21
N ALA A 43 -16.24 5.43 22.99
CA ALA A 43 -16.49 5.56 24.44
C ALA A 43 -17.91 6.06 24.75
N GLU A 44 -18.46 6.93 23.90
CA GLU A 44 -19.85 7.40 23.96
C GLU A 44 -20.86 6.34 23.46
N GLY A 45 -20.37 5.18 23.02
CA GLY A 45 -21.17 4.05 22.59
C GLY A 45 -21.58 4.08 21.12
N SER A 46 -21.10 5.01 20.31
CA SER A 46 -21.32 5.03 18.86
C SER A 46 -20.46 3.97 18.20
N VAL A 47 -21.08 2.93 17.64
CA VAL A 47 -20.37 1.77 17.04
C VAL A 47 -20.69 1.59 15.57
N ARG A 48 -21.58 2.40 15.00
CA ARG A 48 -21.87 2.42 13.56
C ARG A 48 -21.47 3.79 13.02
N CYS A 49 -20.52 3.84 12.09
CA CYS A 49 -19.96 5.10 11.62
C CYS A 49 -19.96 5.18 10.10
N VAL A 50 -20.48 6.29 9.57
CA VAL A 50 -20.25 6.72 8.19
C VAL A 50 -19.19 7.80 8.21
N LEU A 51 -18.03 7.53 7.63
CA LEU A 51 -16.96 8.51 7.47
C LEU A 51 -17.07 9.20 6.11
N ASN A 52 -17.60 10.43 6.10
CA ASN A 52 -17.71 11.23 4.89
C ASN A 52 -16.38 11.92 4.59
N MET A 53 -15.82 11.57 3.44
CA MET A 53 -14.52 11.99 2.94
C MET A 53 -14.61 12.92 1.71
N GLU A 54 -15.80 13.43 1.39
CA GLU A 54 -16.04 14.29 0.21
C GLU A 54 -15.14 15.52 0.18
N ARG A 55 -14.77 16.06 1.35
CA ARG A 55 -13.91 17.24 1.50
C ARG A 55 -12.50 16.91 2.00
N VAL A 56 -12.12 15.63 1.95
CA VAL A 56 -10.75 15.20 2.27
C VAL A 56 -9.89 15.33 1.02
N SER A 57 -9.05 16.37 1.02
CA SER A 57 -8.18 16.75 -0.09
C SER A 57 -6.93 15.88 -0.24
N TYR A 58 -6.52 15.19 0.83
CA TYR A 58 -5.31 14.38 0.89
C TYR A 58 -5.33 13.41 2.07
N ALA A 59 -4.76 12.21 1.88
CA ALA A 59 -4.47 11.24 2.93
C ALA A 59 -3.06 10.66 2.71
N ASN A 60 -2.24 10.54 3.76
CA ASN A 60 -0.94 9.88 3.68
C ASN A 60 -1.03 8.37 4.06
N SER A 61 0.05 7.61 3.88
CA SER A 61 0.06 6.16 4.18
C SER A 61 -0.19 5.82 5.65
N THR A 62 0.18 6.70 6.58
CA THR A 62 -0.12 6.52 8.02
C THR A 62 -1.61 6.69 8.30
N ALA A 63 -2.23 7.71 7.73
CA ALA A 63 -3.66 7.98 7.87
C ALA A 63 -4.51 6.84 7.33
N ILE A 64 -4.05 6.21 6.24
CA ILE A 64 -4.68 5.01 5.70
C ILE A 64 -4.54 3.82 6.68
N GLY A 65 -3.38 3.62 7.30
CA GLY A 65 -3.22 2.62 8.36
C GLY A 65 -4.10 2.90 9.58
N ASP A 66 -4.23 4.17 9.98
CA ASP A 66 -5.12 4.57 11.07
C ASP A 66 -6.59 4.33 10.73
N LEU A 67 -6.98 4.54 9.48
CA LEU A 67 -8.33 4.26 8.98
C LEU A 67 -8.70 2.78 9.14
N VAL A 68 -7.76 1.88 8.80
CA VAL A 68 -7.93 0.42 8.99
C VAL A 68 -8.05 0.08 10.46
N ASN A 69 -7.18 0.64 11.31
CA ASN A 69 -7.26 0.41 12.75
C ASN A 69 -8.59 0.90 13.33
N GLN A 70 -9.12 2.05 12.89
CA GLN A 70 -10.45 2.51 13.32
C GLN A 70 -11.55 1.57 12.85
N PHE A 71 -11.47 1.06 11.63
CA PHE A 71 -12.43 0.09 11.13
C PHE A 71 -12.47 -1.18 12.00
N ASP A 72 -11.30 -1.74 12.33
CA ASP A 72 -11.20 -2.92 13.21
C ASP A 72 -11.81 -2.63 14.58
N LEU A 73 -11.51 -1.47 15.19
CA LEU A 73 -12.06 -1.08 16.49
C LEU A 73 -13.59 -0.95 16.49
N PHE A 74 -14.19 -0.44 15.41
CA PHE A 74 -15.65 -0.34 15.29
C PHE A 74 -16.31 -1.72 15.16
N ARG A 75 -15.65 -2.66 14.48
CA ARG A 75 -16.12 -4.06 14.36
C ARG A 75 -15.97 -4.84 15.65
N GLU A 76 -14.85 -4.67 16.36
CA GLU A 76 -14.63 -5.24 17.69
C GLU A 76 -15.67 -4.76 18.71
N ALA A 77 -16.11 -3.50 18.58
CA ALA A 77 -17.20 -2.92 19.40
C ALA A 77 -18.60 -3.41 18.99
N GLY A 78 -18.72 -4.34 18.04
CA GLY A 78 -19.96 -4.96 17.60
C GLY A 78 -20.77 -4.14 16.58
N GLY A 79 -20.14 -3.18 15.92
CA GLY A 79 -20.73 -2.41 14.83
C GLY A 79 -19.88 -2.46 13.56
N ASP A 80 -19.81 -1.35 12.84
CA ASP A 80 -19.14 -1.29 11.53
C ASP A 80 -18.81 0.17 11.17
N LEU A 81 -17.82 0.36 10.30
CA LEU A 81 -17.39 1.67 9.80
C LEU A 81 -17.34 1.64 8.28
N VAL A 82 -17.96 2.61 7.63
CA VAL A 82 -18.01 2.69 6.16
C VAL A 82 -17.51 4.05 5.68
N LEU A 83 -16.92 4.08 4.48
CA LEU A 83 -16.46 5.33 3.85
C LEU A 83 -17.55 5.86 2.92
N LEU A 84 -17.76 7.16 2.93
CA LEU A 84 -18.68 7.86 2.04
C LEU A 84 -17.90 8.89 1.22
N ASN A 85 -18.07 8.86 -0.10
CA ASN A 85 -17.53 9.86 -1.04
C ASN A 85 -16.03 10.19 -0.90
N PRO A 86 -15.10 9.23 -0.79
CA PRO A 86 -13.68 9.56 -0.85
C PRO A 86 -13.33 10.25 -2.18
N GLN A 87 -12.62 11.38 -2.11
CA GLN A 87 -12.13 12.04 -3.32
C GLN A 87 -11.19 11.12 -4.11
N GLN A 88 -11.15 11.28 -5.44
CA GLN A 88 -10.37 10.42 -6.35
C GLN A 88 -8.93 10.20 -5.88
N LYS A 89 -8.25 11.24 -5.39
CA LYS A 89 -6.85 11.14 -4.91
C LYS A 89 -6.71 10.23 -3.68
N VAL A 90 -7.66 10.33 -2.75
CA VAL A 90 -7.67 9.50 -1.53
C VAL A 90 -8.11 8.09 -1.86
N TYR A 91 -9.11 7.95 -2.73
CA TYR A 91 -9.58 6.68 -3.26
C TYR A 91 -8.44 5.90 -3.93
N MET A 92 -7.64 6.54 -4.79
CA MET A 92 -6.49 5.88 -5.44
C MET A 92 -5.47 5.34 -4.43
N ILE A 93 -5.28 6.01 -3.29
CA ILE A 93 -4.36 5.53 -2.24
C ILE A 93 -4.96 4.33 -1.51
N ILE A 94 -6.27 4.39 -1.17
CA ILE A 94 -7.01 3.27 -0.58
C ILE A 94 -6.94 2.04 -1.51
N GLU A 95 -7.17 2.26 -2.80
CA GLU A 95 -7.13 1.25 -3.87
C GLU A 95 -5.73 0.68 -4.07
N THR A 96 -4.68 1.52 -4.09
CA THR A 96 -3.28 1.07 -4.22
C THR A 96 -2.85 0.15 -3.08
N VAL A 97 -3.40 0.36 -1.87
CA VAL A 97 -3.12 -0.49 -0.70
C VAL A 97 -4.09 -1.68 -0.61
N GLY A 98 -5.11 -1.74 -1.48
CA GLY A 98 -6.10 -2.82 -1.56
C GLY A 98 -7.16 -2.81 -0.45
N LEU A 99 -7.35 -1.65 0.21
CA LEU A 99 -8.21 -1.52 1.38
C LEU A 99 -9.69 -1.32 1.05
N ASP A 100 -10.01 -1.01 -0.19
CA ASP A 100 -11.36 -1.01 -0.76
C ASP A 100 -12.07 -2.38 -0.64
N ASN A 101 -11.29 -3.47 -0.53
CA ASN A 101 -11.81 -4.82 -0.29
C ASN A 101 -12.19 -5.09 1.17
N VAL A 102 -11.71 -4.26 2.10
CA VAL A 102 -11.91 -4.42 3.54
C VAL A 102 -12.85 -3.35 4.07
N LEU A 103 -12.72 -2.12 3.58
CA LEU A 103 -13.50 -0.94 3.96
C LEU A 103 -14.65 -0.74 2.97
N PRO A 104 -15.92 -0.90 3.38
CA PRO A 104 -17.05 -0.63 2.49
C PRO A 104 -17.07 0.86 2.09
N ILE A 105 -17.13 1.12 0.78
CA ILE A 105 -17.15 2.49 0.23
C ILE A 105 -18.46 2.72 -0.51
N PHE A 106 -19.18 3.77 -0.14
CA PHE A 106 -20.46 4.15 -0.74
C PHE A 106 -20.38 5.55 -1.36
N LYS A 107 -21.26 5.79 -2.33
CA LYS A 107 -21.47 7.12 -2.94
C LYS A 107 -22.73 7.82 -2.44
N SER A 108 -23.63 7.06 -1.80
CA SER A 108 -24.88 7.56 -1.24
C SER A 108 -24.90 7.32 0.26
N LEU A 109 -25.35 8.34 1.00
CA LEU A 109 -25.57 8.21 2.45
C LEU A 109 -26.66 7.18 2.74
N ASP A 110 -27.66 7.05 1.87
CA ASP A 110 -28.76 6.09 2.06
C ASP A 110 -28.27 4.64 1.93
N ASP A 111 -27.36 4.36 0.99
CA ASP A 111 -26.77 3.03 0.82
C ASP A 111 -25.87 2.67 2.02
N ALA A 112 -25.06 3.64 2.48
CA ALA A 112 -24.24 3.49 3.68
C ALA A 112 -25.10 3.24 4.93
N ARG A 113 -26.23 3.95 5.05
CA ARG A 113 -27.20 3.77 6.13
C ARG A 113 -27.85 2.39 6.07
N ALA A 114 -28.26 1.94 4.88
CA ALA A 114 -28.87 0.64 4.68
C ALA A 114 -27.90 -0.48 5.08
N HIS A 115 -26.62 -0.39 4.68
CA HIS A 115 -25.57 -1.32 5.10
C HIS A 115 -25.43 -1.39 6.62
N LEU A 116 -25.24 -0.24 7.28
CA LEU A 116 -25.07 -0.18 8.74
C LEU A 116 -26.32 -0.63 9.53
N SER A 117 -27.52 -0.47 8.95
CA SER A 117 -28.77 -0.94 9.53
C SER A 117 -28.96 -2.45 9.40
N ALA A 118 -28.45 -3.04 8.32
CA ALA A 118 -28.53 -4.47 8.03
C ALA A 118 -27.53 -5.29 8.86
N THR A 119 -26.41 -4.68 9.31
CA THR A 119 -25.41 -5.31 10.18
C THR A 119 -25.88 -5.46 11.64
N ARG A 120 -27.13 -5.91 11.86
CA ARG A 120 -27.63 -6.34 13.17
C ARG A 120 -27.26 -7.81 13.39
N GLY A 121 -26.07 -8.03 13.94
CA GLY A 121 -25.68 -9.32 14.50
C GLY A 121 -25.33 -10.39 13.45
N SER A 122 -24.08 -10.38 12.99
CA SER A 122 -23.46 -11.59 12.43
C SER A 122 -22.02 -11.64 12.92
N ALA A 123 -21.83 -12.41 13.99
CA ALA A 123 -20.58 -13.11 14.17
C ALA A 123 -20.51 -14.20 13.08
N THR A 124 -19.54 -14.05 12.17
CA THR A 124 -18.98 -15.06 11.24
C THR A 124 -19.84 -15.54 10.06
N ALA A 125 -19.38 -15.23 8.84
CA ALA A 125 -19.30 -16.17 7.71
C ALA A 125 -18.35 -15.61 6.63
N ALA A 126 -17.04 -15.81 6.82
CA ALA A 126 -16.08 -15.78 5.72
C ALA A 126 -16.19 -17.11 4.94
N PRO A 127 -16.23 -17.12 3.60
CA PRO A 127 -16.04 -18.35 2.85
C PRO A 127 -14.57 -18.77 2.95
N ALA A 128 -14.36 -20.03 3.33
CA ALA A 128 -13.06 -20.64 3.55
C ALA A 128 -12.26 -20.85 2.25
N ALA A 129 -10.96 -20.52 2.30
CA ALA A 129 -9.92 -21.02 1.39
C ALA A 129 -8.60 -21.17 2.19
N PRO A 130 -7.68 -22.05 1.76
CA PRO A 130 -6.93 -22.94 2.65
C PRO A 130 -5.63 -22.36 3.23
N GLN A 131 -5.31 -22.82 4.44
CA GLN A 131 -4.14 -22.46 5.23
C GLN A 131 -2.84 -22.88 4.54
N ALA A 132 -1.92 -21.93 4.39
CA ALA A 132 -0.48 -22.18 4.29
C ALA A 132 0.18 -21.59 5.54
N ALA A 133 0.86 -22.45 6.31
CA ALA A 133 1.52 -22.13 7.57
C ALA A 133 2.67 -21.11 7.39
N PRO A 134 2.96 -20.28 8.41
CA PRO A 134 4.06 -19.33 8.38
C PRO A 134 5.40 -20.04 8.53
N VAL A 135 6.31 -19.83 7.58
CA VAL A 135 7.72 -20.23 7.72
C VAL A 135 8.40 -19.19 8.61
N ALA A 136 8.89 -19.67 9.76
CA ALA A 136 9.61 -18.89 10.76
C ALA A 136 10.92 -18.31 10.21
N ALA A 137 11.17 -17.04 10.52
CA ALA A 137 12.49 -16.42 10.38
C ALA A 137 13.46 -17.00 11.44
N PRO A 138 14.73 -17.29 11.10
CA PRO A 138 15.66 -17.86 12.06
C PRO A 138 16.14 -16.82 13.08
N ALA A 139 16.13 -17.25 14.34
CA ALA A 139 16.71 -16.54 15.48
C ALA A 139 18.25 -16.59 15.45
N VAL A 140 18.89 -15.46 15.72
CA VAL A 140 20.32 -15.40 16.08
C VAL A 140 20.42 -15.20 17.59
N ALA A 141 21.12 -16.12 18.24
CA ALA A 141 21.33 -16.22 19.68
C ALA A 141 22.23 -15.10 20.26
N PRO A 142 22.17 -14.82 21.57
CA PRO A 142 22.99 -13.78 22.22
C PRO A 142 24.37 -14.32 22.62
N ALA A 143 25.40 -13.47 22.49
CA ALA A 143 26.72 -13.73 23.05
C ALA A 143 26.83 -13.16 24.48
N ALA A 144 27.48 -13.95 25.34
CA ALA A 144 27.54 -13.81 26.79
C ALA A 144 28.44 -12.68 27.31
N ALA A 145 28.20 -12.37 28.58
CA ALA A 145 28.76 -11.31 29.40
C ALA A 145 30.26 -11.45 29.75
N GLY A 146 30.89 -10.30 29.99
CA GLY A 146 32.13 -10.16 30.73
C GLY A 146 32.27 -8.72 31.25
N ALA A 147 31.97 -8.51 32.53
CA ALA A 147 32.30 -7.28 33.27
C ALA A 147 33.80 -7.29 33.65
N PRO A 148 34.38 -6.11 33.95
CA PRO A 148 34.49 -5.75 35.36
C PRO A 148 34.12 -4.29 35.66
N ALA A 149 33.75 -4.09 36.92
CA ALA A 149 33.32 -2.83 37.51
C ALA A 149 34.47 -1.84 37.71
N ALA A 150 34.21 -0.54 37.52
CA ALA A 150 34.79 0.52 38.34
C ALA A 150 34.09 1.87 38.13
N GLN A 151 33.60 2.39 39.25
CA GLN A 151 33.53 3.80 39.67
C GLN A 151 32.34 4.66 39.25
N ALA A 152 31.79 5.30 40.28
CA ALA A 152 30.56 6.08 40.29
C ALA A 152 30.82 7.58 40.13
N ALA A 153 29.86 8.22 39.45
CA ALA A 153 29.47 9.64 39.46
C ALA A 153 30.44 10.64 38.75
N PRO A 154 29.93 11.67 38.03
CA PRO A 154 28.76 12.47 38.40
C PRO A 154 27.63 12.59 37.36
N VAL A 155 26.42 12.71 37.91
CA VAL A 155 25.30 13.58 37.52
C VAL A 155 24.95 13.66 36.03
N ALA A 156 23.83 13.00 35.69
CA ALA A 156 22.83 13.40 34.71
C ALA A 156 23.16 14.65 33.85
N GLY A 157 23.91 14.44 32.78
CA GLY A 157 23.78 15.26 31.59
C GLY A 157 22.51 14.82 30.90
N ALA A 158 21.43 15.59 31.04
CA ALA A 158 20.18 15.35 30.32
C ALA A 158 20.48 15.11 28.84
N VAL A 159 20.22 13.89 28.36
CA VAL A 159 20.15 13.64 26.91
C VAL A 159 19.07 14.61 26.42
N PRO A 160 19.36 15.54 25.51
CA PRO A 160 18.33 16.43 25.01
C PRO A 160 17.24 15.53 24.42
N HIS A 161 16.09 15.49 25.08
CA HIS A 161 14.89 14.89 24.53
C HIS A 161 14.56 15.72 23.29
N VAL A 162 15.01 15.25 22.13
CA VAL A 162 14.63 15.86 20.87
C VAL A 162 13.14 15.61 20.74
N ALA A 163 12.37 16.69 20.84
CA ALA A 163 10.93 16.65 20.63
C ALA A 163 10.70 16.27 19.17
N PHE A 164 10.12 15.09 18.95
CA PHE A 164 9.53 14.80 17.65
C PHE A 164 8.42 15.82 17.35
N PRO A 165 8.23 16.22 16.09
CA PRO A 165 8.83 15.63 14.90
C PRO A 165 10.26 16.11 14.60
N LEU A 166 11.16 15.16 14.31
CA LEU A 166 12.51 15.43 13.84
C LEU A 166 12.44 15.76 12.35
N ARG A 167 12.84 16.98 11.98
CA ARG A 167 12.97 17.40 10.58
C ARG A 167 14.42 17.29 10.14
N ALA A 168 14.66 16.63 9.01
CA ALA A 168 15.97 16.55 8.40
C ALA A 168 15.86 16.55 6.88
N GLU A 169 16.89 17.03 6.19
CA GLU A 169 16.95 16.92 4.74
C GLU A 169 17.34 15.51 4.31
N CYS A 170 16.70 15.04 3.23
CA CYS A 170 17.08 13.78 2.66
C CYS A 170 18.50 13.85 2.09
N SER A 171 19.41 13.03 2.59
CA SER A 171 20.80 12.94 2.13
C SER A 171 20.94 12.51 0.67
N GLY A 172 19.87 11.97 0.07
CA GLY A 172 19.85 11.54 -1.34
C GLY A 172 19.23 12.54 -2.31
N CYS A 173 18.28 13.37 -1.90
CA CYS A 173 17.54 14.27 -2.82
C CYS A 173 17.16 15.63 -2.22
N ALA A 174 17.66 15.94 -1.02
CA ALA A 174 17.40 17.17 -0.27
C ALA A 174 15.93 17.48 0.05
N VAL A 175 14.98 16.56 -0.23
CA VAL A 175 13.59 16.75 0.21
C VAL A 175 13.55 16.79 1.73
N THR A 176 12.81 17.72 2.29
CA THR A 176 12.59 17.78 3.74
C THR A 176 11.79 16.54 4.17
N LEU A 177 12.37 15.77 5.09
CA LEU A 177 11.75 14.64 5.73
C LEU A 177 11.35 15.02 7.15
N GLU A 178 10.19 14.53 7.57
CA GLU A 178 9.69 14.70 8.92
C GLU A 178 9.50 13.31 9.53
N PHE A 179 10.21 13.04 10.62
CA PHE A 179 10.11 11.80 11.37
C PHE A 179 9.32 12.10 12.64
N GLY A 180 8.13 11.51 12.80
CA GLY A 180 7.28 11.73 13.97
C GLY A 180 7.67 10.89 15.20
N GLN A 181 8.58 9.93 15.03
CA GLN A 181 9.03 9.02 16.10
C GLN A 181 10.35 8.34 15.71
N ALA A 182 10.96 7.63 16.66
CA ALA A 182 12.04 6.70 16.37
C ALA A 182 11.51 5.52 15.54
N GLY A 183 12.29 5.03 14.58
CA GLY A 183 11.88 3.94 13.70
C GLY A 183 12.61 3.92 12.36
N ARG A 184 12.14 3.04 11.46
CA ARG A 184 12.63 2.96 10.08
C ARG A 184 11.67 3.67 9.13
N PHE A 185 12.20 4.54 8.29
CA PHE A 185 11.44 5.34 7.33
C PHE A 185 12.06 5.22 5.93
N ARG A 186 11.29 5.57 4.90
CA ARG A 186 11.74 5.63 3.50
C ARG A 186 11.42 7.01 2.93
N CYS A 187 12.39 7.64 2.29
CA CYS A 187 12.18 8.88 1.56
C CYS A 187 11.23 8.62 0.36
N PRO A 188 10.11 9.35 0.25
CA PRO A 188 9.13 9.12 -0.82
C PRO A 188 9.64 9.56 -2.19
N ARG A 189 10.66 10.44 -2.24
CA ARG A 189 11.18 10.99 -3.50
C ARG A 189 12.29 10.14 -4.12
N CYS A 190 13.20 9.61 -3.31
CA CYS A 190 14.39 8.90 -3.81
C CYS A 190 14.64 7.56 -3.12
N GLY A 191 13.74 7.09 -2.26
CA GLY A 191 13.84 5.79 -1.62
C GLY A 191 14.90 5.65 -0.52
N THR A 192 15.69 6.68 -0.18
CA THR A 192 16.66 6.63 0.93
C THR A 192 16.00 6.14 2.23
N LEU A 193 16.58 5.13 2.87
CA LEU A 193 16.08 4.59 4.13
C LEU A 193 16.67 5.35 5.31
N TYR A 194 15.87 5.56 6.34
CA TYR A 194 16.27 6.27 7.55
C TYR A 194 16.01 5.41 8.79
N GLY A 195 17.03 5.19 9.61
CA GLY A 195 16.88 4.73 10.98
C GLY A 195 16.96 5.93 11.91
N VAL A 196 15.85 6.25 12.59
CA VAL A 196 15.77 7.35 13.56
C VAL A 196 15.74 6.75 14.94
N ASP A 197 16.69 7.12 15.80
CA ASP A 197 16.72 6.66 17.19
C ASP A 197 15.95 7.62 18.11
N ALA A 198 15.71 7.18 19.36
CA ALA A 198 14.99 7.96 20.37
C ALA A 198 15.75 9.22 20.82
N SER A 199 17.03 9.36 20.45
CA SER A 199 17.82 10.57 20.69
C SER A 199 17.69 11.61 19.58
N GLY A 200 16.81 11.38 18.60
CA GLY A 200 16.60 12.29 17.48
C GLY A 200 17.72 12.26 16.44
N ARG A 201 18.54 11.20 16.42
CA ARG A 201 19.57 11.02 15.38
C ARG A 201 18.98 10.21 14.23
N ALA A 202 18.94 10.80 13.05
CA ALA A 202 18.53 10.16 11.81
C ALA A 202 19.75 9.63 11.05
N THR A 203 19.86 8.32 10.92
CA THR A 203 20.90 7.64 10.13
C THR A 203 20.36 7.26 8.77
N ALA A 204 20.95 7.83 7.71
CA ALA A 204 20.55 7.54 6.34
C ALA A 204 21.31 6.34 5.78
N THR A 205 20.59 5.37 5.26
CA THR A 205 21.13 4.30 4.41
C THR A 205 20.53 4.46 3.03
N ARG A 206 21.36 4.82 2.05
CA ARG A 206 20.90 4.87 0.66
C ARG A 206 20.78 3.43 0.14
N PRO A 207 19.60 3.00 -0.36
CA PRO A 207 19.50 1.76 -1.10
C PRO A 207 20.54 1.78 -2.21
N ARG A 208 21.40 0.76 -2.24
CA ARG A 208 22.27 0.50 -3.38
C ARG A 208 21.53 -0.46 -4.29
N GLY A 209 21.33 -0.06 -5.54
CA GLY A 209 20.65 -0.87 -6.54
C GLY A 209 19.76 -0.04 -7.46
N PRO A 210 19.28 -0.64 -8.56
CA PRO A 210 18.34 0.02 -9.46
C PRO A 210 17.02 0.28 -8.74
N PHE A 211 16.52 1.51 -8.88
CA PHE A 211 15.17 1.85 -8.42
C PHE A 211 14.14 1.19 -9.34
N PRO A 212 13.03 0.67 -8.80
CA PRO A 212 11.94 0.18 -9.62
C PRO A 212 11.32 1.32 -10.43
N ILE A 213 10.96 1.01 -11.67
CA ILE A 213 10.13 1.85 -12.52
C ILE A 213 8.70 1.41 -12.29
N GLU A 214 7.84 2.33 -11.85
CA GLU A 214 6.45 2.06 -11.53
C GLU A 214 5.54 2.60 -12.63
N PHE A 215 4.56 1.79 -13.03
CA PHE A 215 3.58 2.14 -14.04
C PHE A 215 2.17 1.95 -13.51
N ALA A 216 1.30 2.91 -13.85
CA ALA A 216 -0.15 2.73 -13.88
C ALA A 216 -0.56 2.86 -15.35
N ILE A 217 -1.04 1.77 -15.95
CA ILE A 217 -1.21 1.67 -17.39
C ILE A 217 -2.69 1.44 -17.69
N PRO A 218 -3.30 2.28 -18.52
CA PRO A 218 -4.63 2.00 -19.08
C PRO A 218 -4.64 0.66 -19.81
N CYS A 219 -5.68 -0.15 -19.59
CA CYS A 219 -5.94 -1.39 -20.31
C CYS A 219 -6.44 -1.11 -21.75
N GLU A 220 -5.66 -0.35 -22.50
CA GLU A 220 -5.93 0.06 -23.87
C GLU A 220 -4.77 -0.37 -24.77
N SER A 221 -5.08 -0.97 -25.92
CA SER A 221 -4.10 -1.68 -26.75
C SER A 221 -2.85 -0.86 -27.08
N ARG A 222 -2.98 0.45 -27.34
CA ARG A 222 -1.81 1.30 -27.63
C ARG A 222 -0.93 1.49 -26.40
N ALA A 223 -1.52 1.76 -25.24
CA ALA A 223 -0.79 1.88 -23.97
C ALA A 223 -0.08 0.57 -23.59
N LEU A 224 -0.76 -0.57 -23.74
CA LEU A 224 -0.20 -1.91 -23.49
C LEU A 224 1.00 -2.21 -24.39
N LYS A 225 0.88 -1.91 -25.68
CA LYS A 225 1.97 -2.08 -26.64
C LYS A 225 3.17 -1.19 -26.32
N ALA A 226 2.92 0.08 -25.97
CA ALA A 226 3.98 1.00 -25.58
C ALA A 226 4.71 0.53 -24.31
N PHE A 227 3.98 -0.04 -23.35
CA PHE A 227 4.58 -0.66 -22.18
C PHE A 227 5.47 -1.85 -22.55
N ALA A 228 4.99 -2.78 -23.37
CA ALA A 228 5.79 -3.93 -23.82
C ALA A 228 7.11 -3.49 -24.51
N GLN A 229 7.04 -2.48 -25.37
CA GLN A 229 8.18 -1.86 -26.04
C GLN A 229 9.16 -1.20 -25.07
N PHE A 230 8.63 -0.48 -24.09
CA PHE A 230 9.46 0.11 -23.05
C PHE A 230 10.23 -0.97 -22.28
N ILE A 231 9.53 -2.03 -21.84
CA ILE A 231 10.12 -3.12 -21.08
C ILE A 231 11.21 -3.85 -21.88
N SER A 232 10.98 -4.13 -23.17
CA SER A 232 11.97 -4.77 -24.04
C SER A 232 13.18 -3.87 -24.32
N SER A 233 13.06 -2.56 -24.17
CA SER A 233 14.19 -1.64 -24.34
C SER A 233 15.11 -1.53 -23.12
N LEU A 234 14.67 -1.98 -21.93
CA LEU A 234 15.42 -1.82 -20.68
C LEU A 234 16.73 -2.64 -20.62
N PRO A 235 16.78 -3.91 -21.04
CA PRO A 235 18.01 -4.69 -20.93
C PRO A 235 19.10 -4.15 -21.86
N GLY A 236 20.30 -4.00 -21.30
CA GLY A 236 21.50 -3.56 -22.03
C GLY A 236 22.69 -4.49 -21.87
N TRP A 237 22.47 -5.73 -21.40
CA TRP A 237 23.55 -6.68 -21.12
C TRP A 237 24.15 -7.30 -22.39
N SER A 238 25.37 -7.79 -22.25
CA SER A 238 26.08 -8.48 -23.34
C SER A 238 25.25 -9.68 -23.85
N GLY A 239 25.08 -9.77 -25.17
CA GLY A 239 24.27 -10.82 -25.80
C GLY A 239 22.77 -10.54 -25.91
N TYR A 240 22.27 -9.40 -25.41
CA TYR A 240 20.91 -8.96 -25.71
C TYR A 240 20.80 -8.43 -27.14
N THR A 241 20.42 -9.31 -28.06
CA THR A 241 20.29 -9.00 -29.48
C THR A 241 18.93 -8.37 -29.80
N GLU A 242 18.79 -7.77 -30.99
CA GLU A 242 17.48 -7.31 -31.48
C GLU A 242 16.45 -8.45 -31.51
N LEU A 243 16.87 -9.68 -31.82
CA LEU A 243 15.99 -10.86 -31.76
C LEU A 243 15.50 -11.15 -30.34
N GLU A 244 16.35 -11.03 -29.32
CA GLU A 244 15.94 -11.19 -27.92
C GLU A 244 15.04 -10.04 -27.45
N ARG A 245 15.26 -8.84 -27.97
CA ARG A 245 14.36 -7.69 -27.76
C ARG A 245 12.98 -7.97 -28.34
N ASP A 246 12.90 -8.37 -29.60
CA ASP A 246 11.64 -8.65 -30.29
C ASP A 246 10.87 -9.80 -29.62
N ARG A 247 11.58 -10.85 -29.18
CA ARG A 247 11.00 -11.96 -28.41
C ARG A 247 10.42 -11.48 -27.08
N LEU A 248 11.16 -10.64 -26.34
CA LEU A 248 10.69 -10.11 -25.07
C LEU A 248 9.48 -9.17 -25.27
N GLU A 249 9.52 -8.31 -26.29
CA GLU A 249 8.41 -7.42 -26.66
C GLU A 249 7.16 -8.24 -26.99
N GLY A 250 7.28 -9.24 -27.87
CA GLY A 250 6.17 -10.10 -28.27
C GLY A 250 5.56 -10.86 -27.09
N ALA A 251 6.39 -11.48 -26.25
CA ALA A 251 5.92 -12.20 -25.07
C ALA A 251 5.24 -11.27 -24.05
N MET A 252 5.77 -10.06 -23.84
CA MET A 252 5.15 -9.08 -22.94
C MET A 252 3.84 -8.55 -23.50
N ALA A 253 3.76 -8.29 -24.81
CA ALA A 253 2.53 -7.89 -25.48
C ALA A 253 1.45 -8.98 -25.35
N GLU A 254 1.81 -10.25 -25.54
CA GLU A 254 0.88 -11.37 -25.37
C GLU A 254 0.36 -11.50 -23.93
N VAL A 255 1.21 -11.27 -22.91
CA VAL A 255 0.76 -11.18 -21.50
C VAL A 255 -0.26 -10.06 -21.33
N CYS A 256 0.04 -8.87 -21.83
CA CYS A 256 -0.85 -7.72 -21.71
C CYS A 256 -2.19 -7.94 -22.42
N ASP A 257 -2.16 -8.48 -23.65
CA ASP A 257 -3.36 -8.81 -24.42
C ASP A 257 -4.19 -9.90 -23.73
N THR A 258 -3.53 -10.89 -23.13
CA THR A 258 -4.22 -11.94 -22.34
C THR A 258 -4.98 -11.33 -21.17
N ILE A 259 -4.36 -10.40 -20.43
CA ILE A 259 -5.00 -9.70 -19.32
C ILE A 259 -6.18 -8.87 -19.84
N LEU A 260 -5.98 -8.04 -20.87
CA LEU A 260 -7.04 -7.21 -21.45
C LEU A 260 -8.24 -8.05 -21.90
N GLN A 261 -8.00 -9.11 -22.68
CA GLN A 261 -9.07 -9.88 -23.29
C GLN A 261 -9.74 -10.83 -22.30
N ARG A 262 -8.98 -11.47 -21.41
CA ARG A 262 -9.52 -12.53 -20.54
C ARG A 262 -9.85 -12.07 -19.13
N ALA A 263 -9.06 -11.14 -18.57
CA ALA A 263 -9.34 -10.62 -17.23
C ALA A 263 -10.35 -9.47 -17.29
N TYR A 264 -10.29 -8.62 -18.31
CA TYR A 264 -11.14 -7.44 -18.44
C TYR A 264 -12.21 -7.52 -19.54
N ASP A 265 -12.32 -8.65 -20.26
CA ASP A 265 -13.25 -8.83 -21.38
C ASP A 265 -13.16 -7.71 -22.45
N GLY A 266 -11.97 -7.14 -22.64
CA GLY A 266 -11.72 -6.03 -23.56
C GLY A 266 -12.14 -4.65 -23.04
N ASN A 267 -12.56 -4.52 -21.77
CA ASN A 267 -12.86 -3.24 -21.16
C ASN A 267 -11.59 -2.38 -21.04
N LYS A 268 -11.64 -1.17 -21.61
CA LYS A 268 -10.50 -0.24 -21.68
C LYS A 268 -10.49 0.81 -20.58
N ASP A 269 -11.57 0.92 -19.80
CA ASP A 269 -11.70 1.87 -18.69
C ASP A 269 -11.15 1.30 -17.38
N THR A 270 -10.15 0.42 -17.47
CA THR A 270 -9.49 -0.21 -16.32
C THR A 270 -8.00 0.05 -16.37
N LEU A 271 -7.34 -0.12 -15.22
CA LEU A 271 -5.90 0.03 -15.09
C LEU A 271 -5.29 -1.32 -14.71
N PHE A 272 -4.02 -1.49 -15.04
CA PHE A 272 -3.17 -2.43 -14.33
C PHE A 272 -1.85 -1.77 -13.95
N HIS A 273 -1.26 -2.27 -12.88
CA HIS A 273 -0.04 -1.74 -12.31
C HIS A 273 1.13 -2.64 -12.67
N ALA A 274 2.27 -2.04 -13.03
CA ALA A 274 3.48 -2.77 -13.29
C ALA A 274 4.70 -2.16 -12.61
N PHE A 275 5.62 -3.01 -12.19
CA PHE A 275 6.90 -2.64 -11.58
C PHE A 275 8.02 -3.32 -12.35
N ALA A 276 9.00 -2.55 -12.84
CA ALA A 276 10.15 -3.08 -13.55
C ALA A 276 11.44 -2.72 -12.84
N VAL A 277 12.32 -3.70 -12.63
CA VAL A 277 13.67 -3.50 -12.10
C VAL A 277 14.64 -4.15 -13.08
N CYS A 278 15.52 -3.36 -13.69
CA CYS A 278 16.59 -3.86 -14.54
C CYS A 278 17.93 -3.77 -13.81
N ARG A 279 18.66 -4.88 -13.76
CA ARG A 279 20.02 -5.03 -13.24
C ARG A 279 20.95 -5.40 -14.39
N ASP A 280 22.24 -5.57 -14.06
CA ASP A 280 23.29 -5.86 -15.06
C ASP A 280 23.07 -7.20 -15.80
N ASP A 281 22.33 -8.15 -15.21
CA ASP A 281 22.10 -9.50 -15.77
C ASP A 281 20.66 -10.00 -15.63
N GLU A 282 19.78 -9.21 -15.03
CA GLU A 282 18.41 -9.61 -14.70
C GLU A 282 17.39 -8.46 -14.86
N LEU A 283 16.29 -8.73 -15.56
CA LEU A 283 15.11 -7.89 -15.63
C LEU A 283 13.98 -8.59 -14.88
N VAL A 284 13.42 -7.91 -13.89
CA VAL A 284 12.26 -8.37 -13.14
C VAL A 284 11.09 -7.43 -13.43
N VAL A 285 10.00 -7.99 -13.96
CA VAL A 285 8.74 -7.27 -14.18
C VAL A 285 7.67 -7.92 -13.31
N ARG A 286 6.93 -7.11 -12.55
CA ARG A 286 5.77 -7.55 -11.79
C ARG A 286 4.55 -6.83 -12.34
N ILE A 287 3.50 -7.58 -12.61
CA ILE A 287 2.23 -7.07 -13.11
C ILE A 287 1.15 -7.42 -12.10
N VAL A 288 0.30 -6.45 -11.77
CA VAL A 288 -0.86 -6.62 -10.89
C VAL A 288 -2.07 -5.98 -11.55
N ASP A 289 -3.14 -6.74 -11.72
CA ASP A 289 -4.43 -6.25 -12.22
C ASP A 289 -5.57 -6.72 -11.31
N HIS A 290 -6.75 -6.11 -11.48
CA HIS A 290 -7.95 -6.35 -10.69
C HIS A 290 -9.11 -6.92 -11.52
N GLY A 291 -8.80 -7.50 -12.69
CA GLY A 291 -9.77 -8.15 -13.55
C GLY A 291 -10.30 -9.46 -12.96
N LYS A 292 -10.91 -10.28 -13.81
CA LYS A 292 -11.27 -11.65 -13.45
C LYS A 292 -9.99 -12.47 -13.21
N PRO A 293 -9.92 -13.26 -12.13
CA PRO A 293 -8.82 -14.19 -11.94
C PRO A 293 -8.73 -15.15 -13.13
N LEU A 294 -7.52 -15.35 -13.62
CA LEU A 294 -7.23 -16.26 -14.73
C LEU A 294 -6.70 -17.60 -14.20
N SER A 295 -6.37 -18.51 -15.11
CA SER A 295 -5.63 -19.72 -14.79
C SER A 295 -4.19 -19.57 -15.27
N ALA A 296 -3.25 -20.30 -14.65
CA ALA A 296 -1.87 -20.35 -15.12
C ALA A 296 -1.77 -20.79 -16.60
N ALA A 297 -2.73 -21.61 -17.06
CA ALA A 297 -2.83 -22.05 -18.45
C ALA A 297 -3.06 -20.88 -19.43
N ALA A 298 -3.65 -19.77 -19.00
CA ALA A 298 -3.84 -18.59 -19.84
C ALA A 298 -2.52 -17.96 -20.31
N PHE A 299 -1.41 -18.22 -19.60
CA PHE A 299 -0.11 -17.62 -19.86
C PHE A 299 0.95 -18.61 -20.35
N GLN A 300 0.58 -19.83 -20.73
CA GLN A 300 1.54 -20.86 -21.13
C GLN A 300 2.40 -20.47 -22.35
N GLY A 301 1.81 -19.79 -23.33
CA GLY A 301 2.52 -19.28 -24.51
C GLY A 301 3.64 -18.31 -24.12
N PRO A 302 3.32 -17.16 -23.52
CA PRO A 302 4.34 -16.16 -23.20
C PRO A 302 5.31 -16.63 -22.10
N ALA A 303 4.86 -17.49 -21.17
CA ALA A 303 5.71 -18.03 -20.10
C ALA A 303 6.98 -18.74 -20.62
N ALA A 304 6.90 -19.36 -21.80
CA ALA A 304 8.03 -20.07 -22.40
C ALA A 304 9.19 -19.16 -22.85
N HIS A 305 8.94 -17.86 -23.00
CA HIS A 305 9.93 -16.88 -23.46
C HIS A 305 10.68 -16.17 -22.30
N PHE A 306 10.27 -16.42 -21.06
CA PHE A 306 10.89 -15.86 -19.87
C PHE A 306 11.77 -16.88 -19.15
N SER A 307 12.77 -16.40 -18.41
CA SER A 307 13.64 -17.27 -17.61
C SER A 307 12.90 -17.83 -16.38
N GLU A 308 12.04 -17.01 -15.77
CA GLU A 308 11.09 -17.44 -14.73
C GLU A 308 9.75 -16.72 -14.97
N PHE A 309 8.65 -17.43 -14.76
CA PHE A 309 7.31 -16.88 -14.81
C PHE A 309 6.46 -17.48 -13.69
N GLU A 310 5.99 -16.64 -12.78
CA GLU A 310 5.08 -17.04 -11.72
C GLU A 310 3.76 -16.29 -11.90
N TYR A 311 2.67 -17.05 -11.93
CA TYR A 311 1.31 -16.53 -11.84
C TYR A 311 0.71 -16.90 -10.49
N ARG A 312 0.07 -15.94 -9.83
CA ARG A 312 -0.80 -16.18 -8.67
C ARG A 312 -2.08 -15.36 -8.83
N PRO A 313 -3.25 -15.93 -8.52
CA PRO A 313 -4.44 -15.10 -8.36
C PRO A 313 -4.18 -14.08 -7.25
N HIS A 314 -4.59 -12.83 -7.48
CA HIS A 314 -4.45 -11.80 -6.46
C HIS A 314 -5.37 -12.15 -5.26
N PRO A 315 -4.95 -11.94 -4.00
CA PRO A 315 -5.71 -12.38 -2.82
C PRO A 315 -7.14 -11.85 -2.74
N THR A 316 -7.41 -10.68 -3.32
CA THR A 316 -8.73 -10.06 -3.37
C THR A 316 -9.44 -10.38 -4.68
N ARG A 317 -8.92 -9.83 -5.79
CA ARG A 317 -9.42 -10.00 -7.15
C ARG A 317 -8.33 -9.66 -8.16
N GLY A 318 -8.31 -10.39 -9.28
CA GLY A 318 -7.40 -10.19 -10.41
C GLY A 318 -6.17 -11.07 -10.36
N ASN A 319 -5.08 -10.61 -10.94
CA ASN A 319 -3.92 -11.44 -11.25
C ASN A 319 -2.63 -10.77 -10.77
N SER A 320 -1.71 -11.58 -10.24
CA SER A 320 -0.35 -11.17 -9.93
C SER A 320 0.64 -12.02 -10.72
N LEU A 321 1.47 -11.36 -11.51
CA LEU A 321 2.49 -11.99 -12.31
C LEU A 321 3.86 -11.50 -11.86
N ARG A 322 4.81 -12.43 -11.76
CA ARG A 322 6.24 -12.12 -11.62
C ARG A 322 6.97 -12.75 -12.79
N ILE A 323 7.60 -11.91 -13.58
CA ILE A 323 8.29 -12.25 -14.81
C ILE A 323 9.77 -11.91 -14.62
N VAL A 324 10.65 -12.87 -14.90
CA VAL A 324 12.10 -12.67 -14.85
C VAL A 324 12.70 -13.06 -16.19
N LYS A 325 13.54 -12.17 -16.73
CA LYS A 325 14.40 -12.45 -17.88
C LYS A 325 15.85 -12.25 -17.44
N ARG A 326 16.71 -13.24 -17.68
CA ARG A 326 18.14 -13.20 -17.37
C ARG A 326 18.96 -13.12 -18.66
N ALA A 327 20.17 -12.59 -18.57
CA ALA A 327 21.13 -12.65 -19.67
C ALA A 327 21.41 -14.12 -20.07
N GLY A 328 21.39 -14.42 -21.38
CA GLY A 328 21.77 -15.73 -21.91
C GLY A 328 20.74 -16.87 -21.81
N LYS A 329 19.48 -16.60 -21.40
CA LYS A 329 18.37 -17.55 -21.42
C LYS A 329 17.11 -16.96 -22.04
#